data_AF-A0A377Z639-F1
#
_entry.id   AF-A0A377Z639-F1
#
_cell.length_a   1.000
_cell.length_b   1.000
_cell.length_c   1.000
_cell.angle_alpha   90.00
_cell.angle_beta   90.00
_cell.angle_gamma   90.00
#
_symmetry.space_group_name_H-M   'P 1'
#
loop_
_entity.id
_entity.type
_entity.pdbx_description
1 polymer ?
#
loop_
_entity_poly.entity_id
_entity_poly.type
_entity_poly.pdbx_seq_one_letter_code
_entity_poly.pdbx_strand_id
1 'polypeptide(L)'
;MDYLPLFAELKQRPVLVIGGGEIAERKIKFLLRAQAQVQVVAETLSPALADLAARQALSWRATEFSDSLVDDVFLVIAATEDEALNQRVFAAANARYRLVNVVDNQALCSFVFPSIVDRSPLLVAISSSGKAPVLSRILREKIEALLPTNLGRLAESASYWRNHLKTRLTTTEARRRFWERVFTGRFASLMVAGNSAEAAKALQDELDKPERETGEIILVGAGPGDAGLLTLRGLQAIQQADVVFHDHLVTQPVLELVRRDAELICVGKRAGEHSVPQHETNQLLVEAAKAGKTVVRLKGGDPFIFGRGAEELQAAAEAGIPFQVVPGVTAAAGATAYAGIPLTHRDYAQSAVFVTGHYKPDSAPFDWSLLAKSQQTLAIYMGTMKAAEISAQLIAHGRDSDTPVAVISRGTRDDQQTITGTLQQLEHLAKDARCPPCWW
;
A
#
# COMPACT_ATOMS: atom_id res chain seq x y z
N MET A 1 18.94 -4.14 2.91
CA MET A 1 18.31 -4.50 1.63
C MET A 1 19.42 -5.14 0.81
N ASP A 2 19.34 -6.46 0.58
CA ASP A 2 20.49 -7.23 0.09
C ASP A 2 20.57 -7.27 -1.44
N TYR A 3 19.46 -6.99 -2.13
CA TYR A 3 19.35 -6.94 -3.59
C TYR A 3 18.57 -5.70 -4.03
N LEU A 4 19.02 -5.05 -5.11
CA LEU A 4 18.27 -4.02 -5.81
C LEU A 4 17.39 -4.66 -6.90
N PRO A 5 16.05 -4.55 -6.85
CA PRO A 5 15.20 -5.04 -7.91
C PRO A 5 15.35 -4.15 -9.16
N LEU A 6 15.75 -4.76 -10.28
CA LEU A 6 15.88 -4.09 -11.57
C LEU A 6 15.36 -4.99 -12.69
N PHE A 7 14.89 -4.38 -13.78
CA PHE A 7 14.58 -5.07 -15.03
C PHE A 7 15.67 -4.73 -16.06
N ALA A 8 16.36 -5.75 -16.56
CA ALA A 8 17.40 -5.59 -17.56
C ALA A 8 16.85 -5.82 -18.97
N GLU A 9 17.11 -4.89 -19.89
CA GLU A 9 16.81 -5.08 -21.31
C GLU A 9 17.88 -5.99 -21.94
N LEU A 10 17.50 -7.20 -22.35
CA LEU A 10 18.41 -8.18 -22.93
C LEU A 10 18.33 -8.29 -24.46
N LYS A 11 17.45 -7.51 -25.10
CA LYS A 11 17.26 -7.56 -26.54
C LYS A 11 18.59 -7.35 -27.28
N GLN A 12 18.98 -8.34 -28.07
CA GLN A 12 20.23 -8.39 -28.84
C GLN A 12 21.51 -8.28 -28.00
N ARG A 13 21.46 -8.54 -26.68
CA ARG A 13 22.65 -8.54 -25.82
C ARG A 13 23.24 -9.94 -25.68
N PRO A 14 24.59 -10.08 -25.69
CA PRO A 14 25.25 -11.37 -25.54
C PRO A 14 25.12 -11.92 -24.12
N VAL A 15 24.72 -13.18 -24.00
CA VAL A 15 24.53 -13.88 -22.72
C VAL A 15 25.22 -15.23 -22.78
N LEU A 16 26.12 -15.49 -21.83
CA LEU A 16 26.83 -16.76 -21.70
C LEU A 16 26.07 -17.71 -20.79
N VAL A 17 25.87 -18.95 -21.23
CA VAL A 17 25.33 -20.05 -20.41
C VAL A 17 26.34 -21.20 -20.44
N ILE A 18 26.84 -21.58 -19.27
CA ILE A 18 27.74 -22.72 -19.08
C ILE A 18 26.89 -23.91 -18.65
N GLY A 19 26.96 -25.00 -19.42
CA GLY A 19 26.15 -26.21 -19.21
C GLY A 19 25.08 -26.42 -20.29
N GLY A 20 24.91 -27.67 -20.69
CA GLY A 20 23.99 -28.08 -21.77
C GLY A 20 22.83 -28.97 -21.31
N GLY A 21 22.61 -29.12 -20.01
CA GLY A 21 21.56 -29.98 -19.45
C GLY A 21 20.18 -29.31 -19.31
N GLU A 22 19.25 -29.99 -18.65
CA GLU A 22 17.89 -29.48 -18.42
C GLU A 22 17.84 -28.18 -17.60
N ILE A 23 18.78 -28.00 -16.66
CA ILE A 23 18.90 -26.78 -15.85
C ILE A 23 19.16 -25.57 -16.75
N ALA A 24 20.11 -25.71 -17.69
CA ALA A 24 20.42 -24.69 -18.68
C ALA A 24 19.22 -24.42 -19.59
N GLU A 25 18.53 -25.47 -20.06
CA GLU A 25 17.34 -25.34 -20.91
C GLU A 25 16.27 -24.43 -20.31
N ARG A 26 15.95 -24.60 -19.01
CA ARG A 26 14.97 -23.77 -18.32
C ARG A 26 15.36 -22.29 -18.34
N LYS A 27 16.65 -21.98 -18.16
CA LYS A 27 17.16 -20.59 -18.19
C LYS A 27 17.19 -20.01 -19.59
N ILE A 28 17.64 -20.79 -20.57
CA ILE A 28 17.73 -20.40 -21.97
C ILE A 28 16.36 -20.01 -22.53
N LYS A 29 15.29 -20.74 -22.19
CA LYS A 29 13.92 -20.38 -22.60
C LYS A 29 13.52 -18.96 -22.18
N PHE A 30 13.88 -18.53 -20.96
CA PHE A 30 13.60 -17.15 -20.50
C PHE A 30 14.44 -16.11 -21.23
N LEU A 31 15.73 -16.40 -21.46
CA LEU A 31 16.64 -15.51 -22.17
C LEU A 31 16.21 -15.28 -23.62
N LEU A 32 15.79 -16.34 -24.31
CA LEU A 32 15.28 -16.25 -25.69
C LEU A 32 13.98 -15.46 -25.78
N ARG A 33 13.06 -15.62 -24.80
CA ARG A 33 11.85 -14.77 -24.72
C ARG A 33 12.19 -13.28 -24.55
N ALA A 34 13.27 -12.98 -23.84
CA ALA A 34 13.81 -11.63 -23.71
C ALA A 34 14.66 -11.18 -24.92
N GLN A 35 14.73 -11.99 -25.99
CA GLN A 35 15.47 -11.73 -27.22
C GLN A 35 16.99 -11.58 -27.02
N ALA A 36 17.56 -12.27 -26.03
CA ALA A 36 19.00 -12.31 -25.80
C ALA A 36 19.74 -13.11 -26.89
N GLN A 37 20.99 -12.73 -27.16
CA GLN A 37 21.92 -13.52 -27.97
C GLN A 37 22.59 -14.56 -27.08
N VAL A 38 21.99 -15.74 -26.99
CA VAL A 38 22.44 -16.82 -26.10
C VAL A 38 23.64 -17.55 -26.71
N GLN A 39 24.70 -17.67 -25.91
CA GLN A 39 25.89 -18.46 -26.20
C GLN A 39 26.00 -19.58 -25.16
N VAL A 40 25.98 -20.83 -25.61
CA VAL A 40 26.05 -22.01 -24.75
C VAL A 40 27.44 -22.65 -24.87
N VAL A 41 28.10 -22.85 -23.73
CA VAL A 41 29.39 -23.55 -23.61
C VAL A 41 29.15 -24.84 -22.86
N ALA A 42 29.25 -25.95 -23.58
CA ALA A 42 29.10 -27.30 -23.05
C ALA A 42 29.62 -28.31 -24.08
N GLU A 43 30.23 -29.40 -23.62
CA GLU A 43 30.66 -30.50 -24.50
C GLU A 43 29.49 -31.15 -25.23
N THR A 44 28.35 -31.29 -24.54
CA THR A 44 27.13 -31.90 -25.05
C THR A 44 25.92 -31.03 -24.73
N LEU A 45 24.89 -31.14 -25.57
CA LEU A 45 23.60 -30.48 -25.37
C LEU A 45 22.49 -31.50 -25.16
N SER A 46 21.48 -31.14 -24.37
CA SER A 46 20.21 -31.84 -24.35
C SER A 46 19.56 -31.80 -25.74
N PRO A 47 18.69 -32.77 -26.10
CA PRO A 47 18.01 -32.77 -27.39
C PRO A 47 17.26 -31.48 -27.69
N ALA A 48 16.65 -30.85 -26.69
CA ALA A 48 15.94 -29.58 -26.83
C ALA A 48 16.87 -28.41 -27.16
N LEU A 49 18.05 -28.35 -26.54
CA LEU A 49 19.05 -27.32 -26.84
C LEU A 49 19.72 -27.54 -28.19
N ALA A 50 19.94 -28.79 -28.58
CA ALA A 50 20.47 -29.15 -29.90
C ALA A 50 19.52 -28.71 -31.03
N ASP A 51 18.20 -28.89 -30.87
CA ASP A 51 17.20 -28.38 -31.83
C ASP A 51 17.23 -26.84 -31.94
N LEU A 52 17.37 -26.13 -30.81
CA LEU A 52 17.51 -24.67 -30.81
C LEU A 52 18.80 -24.19 -31.49
N ALA A 53 19.91 -24.89 -31.29
CA ALA A 53 21.18 -24.62 -31.97
C ALA A 53 21.06 -24.86 -33.49
N ALA A 54 20.42 -25.96 -33.90
CA ALA A 54 20.20 -26.29 -35.31
C ALA A 54 19.34 -25.24 -36.03
N ARG A 55 18.37 -24.65 -35.33
CA ARG A 55 17.53 -23.54 -35.82
C ARG A 55 18.21 -22.16 -35.72
N GLN A 56 19.48 -22.12 -35.32
CA GLN A 56 20.25 -20.88 -35.12
C GLN A 56 19.62 -19.92 -34.09
N ALA A 57 18.79 -20.43 -33.17
CA ALA A 57 18.20 -19.62 -32.10
C ALA A 57 19.21 -19.32 -30.98
N LEU A 58 20.28 -20.10 -30.88
CA LEU A 58 21.41 -19.89 -29.97
C LEU A 58 22.71 -20.28 -30.67
N SER A 59 23.83 -19.79 -30.13
CA SER A 59 25.17 -20.23 -30.55
C SER A 59 25.70 -21.28 -29.58
N TRP A 60 26.19 -22.40 -30.08
CA TRP A 60 26.78 -23.46 -29.27
C TRP A 60 28.28 -23.56 -29.54
N ARG A 61 29.06 -23.58 -28.45
CA ARG A 61 30.49 -23.86 -28.45
C ARG A 61 30.73 -25.18 -27.73
N ALA A 62 31.06 -26.21 -28.49
CA ALA A 62 31.37 -27.55 -27.99
C ALA A 62 32.80 -27.59 -27.40
N THR A 63 33.03 -26.77 -26.38
CA THR A 63 34.34 -26.60 -25.73
C THR A 63 34.17 -26.51 -24.22
N GLU A 64 35.26 -26.73 -23.49
CA GLU A 64 35.33 -26.39 -22.07
C GLU A 64 35.25 -24.87 -21.84
N PHE A 65 34.92 -24.49 -20.61
CA PHE A 65 34.90 -23.09 -20.19
C PHE A 65 36.33 -22.52 -20.10
N SER A 66 36.53 -21.35 -20.71
CA SER A 66 37.70 -20.51 -20.48
C SER A 66 37.27 -19.12 -20.01
N ASP A 67 38.07 -18.53 -19.13
CA ASP A 67 37.76 -17.24 -18.48
C ASP A 67 37.54 -16.11 -19.50
N SER A 68 38.19 -16.18 -20.66
CA SER A 68 38.04 -15.21 -21.75
C SER A 68 36.64 -15.17 -22.36
N LEU A 69 35.84 -16.24 -22.20
CA LEU A 69 34.46 -16.28 -22.70
C LEU A 69 33.54 -15.28 -21.97
N VAL A 70 33.99 -14.74 -20.83
CA VAL A 70 33.25 -13.77 -20.02
C VAL A 70 33.54 -12.31 -20.43
N ASP A 71 34.56 -12.07 -21.26
CA ASP A 71 35.01 -10.72 -21.62
C ASP A 71 33.90 -9.91 -22.31
N ASP A 72 33.23 -10.50 -23.29
CA ASP A 72 32.31 -9.78 -24.19
C ASP A 72 30.82 -10.10 -23.97
N VAL A 73 30.45 -10.48 -22.74
CA VAL A 73 29.07 -10.85 -22.42
C VAL A 73 28.44 -9.92 -21.38
N PHE A 74 27.13 -9.71 -21.48
CA PHE A 74 26.39 -8.85 -20.57
C PHE A 74 26.06 -9.58 -19.26
N LEU A 75 25.69 -10.85 -19.34
CA LEU A 75 25.43 -11.70 -18.18
C LEU A 75 25.90 -13.14 -18.41
N VAL A 76 26.16 -13.84 -17.31
CA VAL A 76 26.66 -15.20 -17.26
C VAL A 76 25.72 -16.06 -16.40
N ILE A 77 25.39 -17.25 -16.88
CA ILE A 77 24.64 -18.25 -16.12
C ILE A 77 25.47 -19.53 -16.06
N ALA A 78 25.83 -19.97 -14.85
CA ALA A 78 26.44 -21.28 -14.65
C ALA A 78 25.34 -22.27 -14.26
N ALA A 79 25.08 -23.25 -15.11
CA ALA A 79 24.02 -24.24 -15.00
C ALA A 79 24.59 -25.67 -15.11
N THR A 80 25.68 -25.92 -14.37
CA THR A 80 26.37 -27.21 -14.29
C THR A 80 26.28 -27.82 -12.91
N GLU A 81 26.42 -29.15 -12.82
CA GLU A 81 26.54 -29.87 -11.54
C GLU A 81 27.98 -29.82 -10.97
N ASP A 82 28.96 -29.40 -11.76
CA ASP A 82 30.35 -29.22 -11.33
C ASP A 82 30.52 -27.95 -10.48
N GLU A 83 30.72 -28.14 -9.18
CA GLU A 83 30.90 -27.06 -8.21
C GLU A 83 32.22 -26.28 -8.42
N ALA A 84 33.30 -26.95 -8.80
CA ALA A 84 34.59 -26.30 -9.02
C ALA A 84 34.54 -25.40 -10.26
N LEU A 85 33.89 -25.88 -11.33
CA LEU A 85 33.61 -25.08 -12.51
C LEU A 85 32.72 -23.88 -12.18
N ASN A 86 31.65 -24.08 -11.42
CA ASN A 86 30.75 -23.00 -11.00
C ASN A 86 31.48 -21.90 -10.20
N GLN A 87 32.38 -22.27 -9.29
CA GLN A 87 33.23 -21.32 -8.56
C GLN A 87 34.18 -20.56 -9.49
N ARG A 88 34.79 -21.24 -10.47
CA ARG A 88 35.67 -20.61 -11.45
C ARG A 88 34.91 -19.63 -12.34
N VAL A 89 33.71 -19.98 -12.81
CA VAL A 89 32.83 -19.09 -13.58
C VAL A 89 32.48 -17.84 -12.76
N PHE A 90 32.12 -18.01 -11.49
CA PHE A 90 31.82 -16.91 -10.58
C PHE A 90 33.02 -15.97 -10.40
N ALA A 91 34.21 -16.51 -10.13
CA ALA A 91 35.42 -15.74 -9.98
C ALA A 91 35.78 -14.96 -11.26
N ALA A 92 35.70 -15.62 -12.42
CA ALA A 92 36.00 -15.01 -13.72
C ALA A 92 35.04 -13.85 -14.06
N ALA A 93 33.75 -14.01 -13.76
CA ALA A 93 32.74 -12.98 -13.97
C ALA A 93 32.89 -11.78 -13.03
N ASN A 94 33.14 -12.02 -11.74
CA ASN A 94 33.35 -10.94 -10.77
C ASN A 94 34.59 -10.12 -11.07
N ALA A 95 35.69 -10.77 -11.50
CA ALA A 95 36.91 -10.07 -11.90
C ALA A 95 36.69 -9.07 -13.05
N ARG A 96 35.61 -9.25 -13.83
CA ARG A 96 35.23 -8.42 -15.00
C ARG A 96 33.97 -7.60 -14.76
N TYR A 97 33.46 -7.56 -13.52
CA TYR A 97 32.20 -6.90 -13.16
C TYR A 97 31.00 -7.35 -14.01
N ARG A 98 30.96 -8.62 -14.41
CA ARG A 98 29.83 -9.22 -15.13
C ARG A 98 28.81 -9.78 -14.16
N LEU A 99 27.53 -9.60 -14.48
CA LEU A 99 26.45 -10.22 -13.74
C LEU A 99 26.49 -11.74 -13.94
N VAL A 100 26.68 -12.47 -12.86
CA VAL A 100 26.69 -13.94 -12.81
C VAL A 100 25.59 -14.50 -11.91
N ASN A 101 24.93 -15.55 -12.39
CA ASN A 101 24.01 -16.39 -11.63
C ASN A 101 24.47 -17.85 -11.73
N VAL A 102 24.79 -18.46 -10.59
CA VAL A 102 25.05 -19.89 -10.49
C VAL A 102 23.77 -20.56 -10.00
N VAL A 103 23.25 -21.50 -10.78
CA VAL A 103 21.99 -22.17 -10.43
C VAL A 103 22.17 -22.98 -9.15
N ASP A 104 21.15 -22.91 -8.27
CA ASP A 104 21.09 -23.57 -6.97
C ASP A 104 22.23 -23.25 -5.97
N ASN A 105 23.07 -22.24 -6.27
CA ASN A 105 24.08 -21.74 -5.34
C ASN A 105 24.03 -20.21 -5.21
N GLN A 106 23.27 -19.74 -4.22
CA GLN A 106 23.06 -18.30 -4.00
C GLN A 106 24.32 -17.56 -3.54
N ALA A 107 25.25 -18.22 -2.85
CA ALA A 107 26.51 -17.60 -2.42
C ALA A 107 27.40 -17.21 -3.60
N LEU A 108 27.24 -17.90 -4.74
CA LEU A 108 27.94 -17.64 -5.99
C LEU A 108 27.08 -16.84 -6.99
N CYS A 109 26.14 -16.03 -6.51
CA CYS A 109 25.28 -15.20 -7.36
C CYS A 109 25.50 -13.70 -7.10
N SER A 110 25.74 -12.94 -8.16
CA SER A 110 25.67 -11.46 -8.14
C SER A 110 24.24 -10.96 -8.42
N PHE A 111 23.39 -11.78 -9.04
CA PHE A 111 21.97 -11.53 -9.23
C PHE A 111 21.15 -12.81 -9.09
N VAL A 112 19.86 -12.65 -8.81
CA VAL A 112 18.92 -13.76 -8.63
C VAL A 112 17.76 -13.65 -9.62
N PHE A 113 17.26 -14.81 -10.07
CA PHE A 113 16.03 -14.87 -10.85
C PHE A 113 14.81 -14.79 -9.92
N PRO A 114 13.95 -13.77 -10.05
CA PRO A 114 12.71 -13.72 -9.28
C PRO A 114 11.67 -14.69 -9.86
N SER A 115 10.60 -14.90 -9.10
CA SER A 115 9.34 -15.39 -9.66
C SER A 115 8.72 -14.27 -10.50
N ILE A 116 8.43 -14.53 -11.77
CA ILE A 116 7.95 -13.51 -12.72
C ILE A 116 6.50 -13.80 -13.10
N VAL A 117 5.66 -12.77 -13.04
CA VAL A 117 4.34 -12.74 -13.69
C VAL A 117 4.45 -11.89 -14.94
N ASP A 118 4.26 -12.51 -16.11
CA ASP A 118 4.40 -11.86 -17.41
C ASP A 118 3.02 -11.46 -17.96
N ARG A 119 2.82 -10.16 -18.14
CA ARG A 119 1.71 -9.51 -18.84
C ARG A 119 2.27 -8.45 -19.80
N SER A 120 3.34 -8.80 -20.50
CA SER A 120 4.13 -7.88 -21.35
C SER A 120 3.26 -6.86 -22.09
N PRO A 121 3.59 -5.56 -22.02
CA PRO A 121 4.81 -4.98 -21.43
C PRO A 121 4.79 -4.83 -19.89
N LEU A 122 3.71 -5.21 -19.20
CA LEU A 122 3.66 -5.19 -17.73
C LEU A 122 4.32 -6.44 -17.15
N LEU A 123 5.30 -6.27 -16.27
CA LEU A 123 6.00 -7.36 -15.59
C LEU A 123 5.95 -7.16 -14.08
N VAL A 124 5.75 -8.25 -13.34
CA VAL A 124 5.87 -8.27 -11.87
C VAL A 124 6.95 -9.28 -11.49
N ALA A 125 7.91 -8.86 -10.67
CA ALA A 125 8.97 -9.69 -10.14
C ALA A 125 8.82 -9.83 -8.62
N ILE A 126 8.85 -11.07 -8.13
CA ILE A 126 8.68 -11.43 -6.72
C ILE A 126 9.90 -12.21 -6.27
N SER A 127 10.58 -11.74 -5.22
CA SER A 127 11.74 -12.43 -4.66
C SER A 127 11.71 -12.38 -3.13
N SER A 128 12.05 -13.50 -2.50
CA SER A 128 12.33 -13.61 -1.07
C SER A 128 13.83 -13.65 -0.78
N SER A 129 14.66 -13.26 -1.76
CA SER A 129 16.14 -13.35 -1.68
C SER A 129 16.61 -14.75 -1.26
N GLY A 130 15.95 -15.79 -1.78
CA GLY A 130 16.23 -17.20 -1.49
C GLY A 130 15.69 -17.71 -0.15
N LYS A 131 15.21 -16.86 0.76
CA LYS A 131 14.77 -17.26 2.12
C LYS A 131 13.48 -18.06 2.16
N ALA A 132 12.57 -17.81 1.22
CA ALA A 132 11.24 -18.45 1.21
C ALA A 132 10.74 -18.65 -0.23
N PRO A 133 11.28 -19.62 -0.99
CA PRO A 133 10.87 -19.85 -2.38
C PRO A 133 9.40 -20.26 -2.51
N VAL A 134 8.86 -21.01 -1.53
CA VAL A 134 7.46 -21.43 -1.49
C VAL A 134 6.52 -20.22 -1.36
N LEU A 135 6.86 -19.24 -0.52
CA LEU A 135 6.07 -18.02 -0.36
C LEU A 135 6.05 -17.20 -1.65
N SER A 136 7.19 -17.06 -2.32
CA SER A 136 7.29 -16.39 -3.63
C SER A 136 6.39 -17.05 -4.68
N ARG A 137 6.30 -18.40 -4.67
CA ARG A 137 5.40 -19.15 -5.55
C ARG A 137 3.93 -18.88 -5.25
N ILE A 138 3.52 -18.93 -3.97
CA ILE A 138 2.12 -18.65 -3.56
C ILE A 138 1.72 -17.22 -3.95
N LEU A 139 2.60 -16.25 -3.72
CA LEU A 139 2.34 -14.86 -4.12
C LEU A 139 2.24 -14.71 -5.64
N ARG A 140 3.11 -15.39 -6.40
CA ARG A 140 3.03 -15.41 -7.87
C ARG A 140 1.68 -15.92 -8.34
N GLU A 141 1.20 -17.05 -7.81
CA GLU A 141 -0.09 -17.64 -8.17
C GLU A 141 -1.27 -16.68 -7.86
N LYS A 142 -1.25 -16.03 -6.70
CA LYS A 142 -2.26 -15.02 -6.35
C LYS A 142 -2.23 -13.82 -7.30
N ILE A 143 -1.05 -13.31 -7.63
CA ILE A 143 -0.90 -12.17 -8.54
C ILE A 143 -1.30 -12.55 -9.97
N GLU A 144 -0.97 -13.76 -10.44
CA GLU A 144 -1.41 -14.26 -11.74
C GLU A 144 -2.93 -14.32 -11.86
N ALA A 145 -3.63 -14.74 -10.80
CA ALA A 145 -5.08 -14.76 -10.74
C ALA A 145 -5.70 -13.35 -10.72
N LEU A 146 -5.04 -12.39 -10.07
CA LEU A 146 -5.50 -11.00 -9.99
C LEU A 146 -5.23 -10.19 -11.27
N LEU A 147 -4.25 -10.57 -12.09
CA LEU A 147 -3.85 -9.84 -13.30
C LEU A 147 -4.41 -10.52 -14.57
N PRO A 148 -5.45 -9.94 -15.20
CA PRO A 148 -5.98 -10.43 -16.48
C PRO A 148 -4.90 -10.55 -17.56
N THR A 149 -5.01 -11.55 -18.44
CA THR A 149 -4.04 -11.84 -19.52
C THR A 149 -3.95 -10.75 -20.58
N ASN A 150 -5.00 -9.93 -20.73
CA ASN A 150 -5.12 -8.84 -21.69
C ASN A 150 -4.57 -7.49 -21.21
N LEU A 151 -4.05 -7.39 -19.98
CA LEU A 151 -3.42 -6.17 -19.45
C LEU A 151 -2.27 -5.65 -20.34
N GLY A 152 -1.56 -6.56 -21.02
CA GLY A 152 -0.52 -6.18 -21.97
C GLY A 152 -1.04 -5.27 -23.10
N ARG A 153 -2.20 -5.61 -23.68
CA ARG A 153 -2.84 -4.83 -24.74
C ARG A 153 -3.30 -3.46 -24.26
N LEU A 154 -3.77 -3.39 -23.01
CA LEU A 154 -4.11 -2.13 -22.34
C LEU A 154 -2.88 -1.22 -22.24
N ALA A 155 -1.75 -1.76 -21.80
CA ALA A 155 -0.51 -1.01 -21.65
C ALA A 155 0.09 -0.56 -23.01
N GLU A 156 0.06 -1.42 -24.03
CA GLU A 156 0.50 -1.08 -25.40
C GLU A 156 -0.34 0.05 -25.99
N SER A 157 -1.67 -0.08 -25.90
CA SER A 157 -2.60 0.94 -26.35
C SER A 157 -2.35 2.25 -25.60
N ALA A 158 -2.16 2.18 -24.28
CA ALA A 158 -1.87 3.36 -23.48
C ALA A 158 -0.59 4.07 -23.89
N SER A 159 0.45 3.34 -24.28
CA SER A 159 1.70 3.93 -24.79
C SER A 159 1.50 4.71 -26.09
N TYR A 160 0.72 4.15 -27.04
CA TYR A 160 0.36 4.84 -28.29
C TYR A 160 -0.36 6.17 -28.02
N TRP A 161 -1.38 6.13 -27.15
CA TRP A 161 -2.16 7.31 -26.80
C TRP A 161 -1.40 8.32 -25.93
N ARG A 162 -0.42 7.88 -25.13
CA ARG A 162 0.42 8.78 -24.32
C ARG A 162 1.12 9.84 -25.16
N ASN A 163 1.51 9.52 -26.40
CA ASN A 163 2.12 10.49 -27.32
C ASN A 163 1.11 11.51 -27.85
N HIS A 164 -0.12 11.09 -28.17
CA HIS A 164 -1.21 11.99 -28.55
C HIS A 164 -1.75 12.83 -27.38
N LEU A 165 -1.72 12.30 -26.15
CA LEU A 165 -2.17 13.03 -24.96
C LEU A 165 -1.24 14.18 -24.60
N LYS A 166 0.06 14.10 -24.91
CA LYS A 166 1.01 15.20 -24.64
C LYS A 166 0.67 16.50 -25.36
N THR A 167 -0.07 16.44 -26.46
CA THR A 167 -0.46 17.64 -27.22
C THR A 167 -1.74 18.30 -26.69
N ARG A 168 -2.59 17.54 -25.99
CA ARG A 168 -3.84 18.06 -25.39
C ARG A 168 -3.76 18.30 -23.88
N LEU A 169 -3.08 17.42 -23.15
CA LEU A 169 -2.89 17.48 -21.70
C LEU A 169 -1.44 17.84 -21.38
N THR A 170 -1.23 19.09 -21.01
CA THR A 170 0.11 19.68 -20.85
C THR A 170 0.75 19.35 -19.50
N THR A 171 -0.05 19.10 -18.46
CA THR A 171 0.46 18.80 -17.12
C THR A 171 0.59 17.29 -16.86
N THR A 172 1.51 16.92 -15.97
CA THR A 172 1.65 15.51 -15.55
C THR A 172 0.44 15.01 -14.77
N GLU A 173 -0.17 15.88 -13.95
CA GLU A 173 -1.36 15.56 -13.16
C GLU A 173 -2.62 15.34 -14.01
N ALA A 174 -2.84 16.20 -15.01
CA ALA A 174 -3.91 16.03 -16.00
C ALA A 174 -3.85 14.65 -16.67
N ARG A 175 -2.66 14.26 -17.13
CA ARG A 175 -2.42 12.97 -17.78
C ARG A 175 -2.65 11.80 -16.82
N ARG A 176 -2.24 11.92 -15.55
CA ARG A 176 -2.45 10.89 -14.53
C ARG A 176 -3.94 10.64 -14.30
N ARG A 177 -4.71 11.68 -14.01
CA ARG A 177 -6.16 11.57 -13.77
C ARG A 177 -6.91 11.04 -14.97
N PHE A 178 -6.52 11.48 -16.16
CA PHE A 178 -7.05 10.92 -17.40
C PHE A 178 -6.85 9.40 -17.43
N TRP A 179 -5.62 8.91 -17.21
CA TRP A 179 -5.33 7.48 -17.21
C TRP A 179 -6.08 6.72 -16.12
N GLU A 180 -6.23 7.27 -14.91
CA GLU A 180 -6.99 6.65 -13.82
C GLU A 180 -8.47 6.48 -14.17
N ARG A 181 -9.11 7.51 -14.74
CA ARG A 181 -10.51 7.43 -15.21
C ARG A 181 -10.65 6.40 -16.33
N VAL A 182 -9.69 6.38 -17.25
CA VAL A 182 -9.69 5.48 -18.41
C VAL A 182 -9.50 4.02 -17.97
N PHE A 183 -8.56 3.75 -17.07
CA PHE A 183 -8.28 2.40 -16.57
C PHE A 183 -9.31 1.86 -15.58
N THR A 184 -10.13 2.72 -14.99
CA THR A 184 -11.25 2.30 -14.11
C THR A 184 -12.62 2.38 -14.80
N GLY A 185 -12.70 3.01 -15.97
CA GLY A 185 -13.93 3.25 -16.70
C GLY A 185 -14.20 2.28 -17.86
N ARG A 186 -15.10 2.71 -18.75
CA ARG A 186 -15.61 1.92 -19.88
C ARG A 186 -14.50 1.40 -20.81
N PHE A 187 -13.43 2.16 -21.00
CA PHE A 187 -12.28 1.76 -21.82
C PHE A 187 -11.65 0.45 -21.30
N ALA A 188 -11.40 0.34 -20.00
CA ALA A 188 -10.79 -0.85 -19.41
C ALA A 188 -11.68 -2.09 -19.62
N SER A 189 -12.99 -1.97 -19.41
CA SER A 189 -13.94 -3.08 -19.64
C SER A 189 -13.97 -3.53 -21.10
N LEU A 190 -13.97 -2.59 -22.06
CA LEU A 190 -14.00 -2.89 -23.50
C LEU A 190 -12.70 -3.54 -23.99
N MET A 191 -11.56 -3.07 -23.48
CA MET A 191 -10.26 -3.68 -23.76
C MET A 191 -10.15 -5.08 -23.18
N VAL A 192 -10.72 -5.30 -21.99
CA VAL A 192 -10.78 -6.64 -21.39
C VAL A 192 -11.61 -7.59 -22.26
N ALA A 193 -12.74 -7.10 -22.79
CA ALA A 193 -13.59 -7.84 -23.72
C ALA A 193 -13.00 -8.00 -25.13
N GLY A 194 -11.84 -7.41 -25.42
CA GLY A 194 -11.18 -7.48 -26.74
C GLY A 194 -11.77 -6.57 -27.81
N ASN A 195 -12.72 -5.69 -27.48
CA ASN A 195 -13.38 -4.78 -28.43
C ASN A 195 -12.56 -3.49 -28.62
N SER A 196 -11.49 -3.58 -29.42
CA SER A 196 -10.50 -2.51 -29.58
C SER A 196 -11.05 -1.25 -30.26
N ALA A 197 -12.02 -1.40 -31.18
CA ALA A 197 -12.61 -0.27 -31.90
C ALA A 197 -13.51 0.58 -30.99
N GLU A 198 -14.38 -0.06 -30.20
CA GLU A 198 -15.21 0.66 -29.22
C GLU A 198 -14.38 1.22 -28.07
N ALA A 199 -13.31 0.52 -27.65
CA ALA A 199 -12.39 1.04 -26.64
C ALA A 199 -11.75 2.35 -27.11
N ALA A 200 -11.26 2.41 -28.35
CA ALA A 200 -10.70 3.65 -28.91
C ALA A 200 -11.72 4.80 -28.90
N LYS A 201 -12.99 4.51 -29.21
CA LYS A 201 -14.07 5.51 -29.14
C LYS A 201 -14.32 5.98 -27.70
N ALA A 202 -14.44 5.06 -26.74
CA ALA A 202 -14.64 5.39 -25.34
C ALA A 202 -13.49 6.22 -24.75
N LEU A 203 -12.26 5.99 -25.22
CA LEU A 203 -11.09 6.80 -24.85
C LEU A 203 -11.19 8.21 -25.41
N GLN A 204 -11.57 8.34 -26.68
CA GLN A 204 -11.78 9.63 -27.35
C GLN A 204 -12.88 10.44 -26.67
N ASP A 205 -14.00 9.79 -26.34
CA ASP A 205 -15.10 10.42 -25.58
C ASP A 205 -14.62 10.96 -24.22
N GLU A 206 -13.70 10.25 -23.54
CA GLU A 206 -13.13 10.69 -22.26
C GLU A 206 -12.11 11.83 -22.42
N LEU A 207 -11.45 11.89 -23.57
CA LEU A 207 -10.50 12.94 -23.98
C LEU A 207 -11.21 14.24 -24.33
N ASP A 208 -12.42 14.14 -24.90
CA ASP A 208 -13.23 15.28 -25.32
C ASP A 208 -14.10 15.84 -24.18
N LYS A 209 -14.16 15.16 -23.03
CA LYS A 209 -14.77 15.71 -21.81
C LYS A 209 -13.90 16.86 -21.27
N PRO A 210 -14.52 18.00 -20.90
CA PRO A 210 -13.79 19.10 -20.28
C PRO A 210 -13.11 18.62 -19.00
N GLU A 211 -11.86 19.05 -18.79
CA GLU A 211 -11.19 18.84 -17.51
C GLU A 211 -12.03 19.49 -16.41
N ARG A 212 -12.16 18.80 -15.27
CA ARG A 212 -12.68 19.46 -14.07
C ARG A 212 -11.62 20.45 -13.62
N GLU A 213 -11.89 21.75 -13.79
CA GLU A 213 -11.01 22.82 -13.31
C GLU A 213 -10.87 22.77 -11.78
N THR A 214 -11.91 22.28 -11.08
CA THR A 214 -11.91 22.09 -9.63
C THR A 214 -11.63 20.64 -9.24
N GLY A 215 -10.77 20.47 -8.26
CA GLY A 215 -10.46 19.20 -7.62
C GLY A 215 -11.59 18.73 -6.71
N GLU A 216 -11.26 17.81 -5.80
CA GLU A 216 -12.22 17.28 -4.83
C GLU A 216 -11.55 17.06 -3.48
N ILE A 217 -12.37 17.05 -2.41
CA ILE A 217 -11.93 16.76 -1.05
C ILE A 217 -12.51 15.41 -0.63
N ILE A 218 -11.64 14.46 -0.29
CA ILE A 218 -12.02 13.13 0.19
C ILE A 218 -11.63 13.02 1.66
N LEU A 219 -12.63 12.94 2.53
CA LEU A 219 -12.45 12.73 3.95
C LEU A 219 -12.33 11.24 4.23
N VAL A 220 -11.19 10.77 4.73
CA VAL A 220 -10.91 9.33 4.89
C VAL A 220 -10.63 8.99 6.35
N GLY A 221 -11.37 8.02 6.87
CA GLY A 221 -11.07 7.40 8.16
C GLY A 221 -9.89 6.43 8.07
N ALA A 222 -8.82 6.73 8.80
CA ALA A 222 -7.59 5.93 8.84
C ALA A 222 -7.72 4.67 9.72
N GLY A 223 -8.79 4.57 10.53
CA GLY A 223 -8.87 3.56 11.58
C GLY A 223 -8.08 3.94 12.83
N PRO A 224 -8.12 3.12 13.89
CA PRO A 224 -7.52 3.44 15.19
C PRO A 224 -5.99 3.30 15.24
N GLY A 225 -5.39 2.64 14.25
CA GLY A 225 -3.93 2.64 14.07
C GLY A 225 -3.36 1.49 13.25
N ASP A 226 -4.02 0.32 13.24
CA ASP A 226 -3.62 -0.80 12.37
C ASP A 226 -3.91 -0.45 10.91
N ALA A 227 -2.89 -0.55 10.06
CA ALA A 227 -3.02 -0.33 8.62
C ALA A 227 -3.98 -1.34 7.96
N GLY A 228 -4.13 -2.54 8.52
CA GLY A 228 -5.08 -3.55 8.08
C GLY A 228 -6.56 -3.19 8.32
N LEU A 229 -6.83 -2.20 9.18
CA LEU A 229 -8.18 -1.68 9.43
C LEU A 229 -8.55 -0.50 8.51
N LEU A 230 -7.63 -0.07 7.64
CA LEU A 230 -7.96 0.87 6.58
C LEU A 230 -8.91 0.20 5.59
N THR A 231 -10.01 0.86 5.26
CA THR A 231 -10.96 0.30 4.29
C THR A 231 -10.35 0.25 2.90
N LEU A 232 -10.78 -0.69 2.06
CA LEU A 232 -10.33 -0.77 0.66
C LEU A 232 -10.56 0.55 -0.10
N ARG A 233 -11.70 1.22 0.17
CA ARG A 233 -11.99 2.53 -0.42
C ARG A 233 -11.05 3.62 0.12
N GLY A 234 -10.68 3.56 1.39
CA GLY A 234 -9.71 4.48 1.99
C GLY A 234 -8.33 4.32 1.37
N LEU A 235 -7.87 3.07 1.19
CA LEU A 235 -6.62 2.75 0.51
C LEU A 235 -6.60 3.28 -0.94
N GLN A 236 -7.69 3.09 -1.68
CA GLN A 236 -7.81 3.63 -3.04
C GLN A 236 -7.72 5.16 -3.05
N ALA A 237 -8.40 5.84 -2.12
CA ALA A 237 -8.39 7.29 -2.03
C ALA A 237 -6.98 7.85 -1.75
N ILE A 238 -6.25 7.27 -0.78
CA ILE A 238 -4.88 7.74 -0.45
C ILE A 238 -3.85 7.45 -1.56
N GLN A 239 -4.11 6.44 -2.40
CA GLN A 239 -3.27 6.12 -3.56
C GLN A 239 -3.51 7.06 -4.76
N GLN A 240 -4.70 7.66 -4.85
CA GLN A 240 -5.07 8.60 -5.92
C GLN A 240 -4.85 10.06 -5.54
N ALA A 241 -4.59 10.33 -4.26
CA ALA A 241 -4.41 11.68 -3.71
C ALA A 241 -3.21 12.39 -4.30
N ASP A 242 -3.36 13.69 -4.57
CA ASP A 242 -2.24 14.58 -4.90
C ASP A 242 -1.61 15.17 -3.65
N VAL A 243 -2.45 15.43 -2.65
CA VAL A 243 -2.05 15.93 -1.34
C VAL A 243 -2.87 15.23 -0.26
N VAL A 244 -2.19 14.81 0.81
CA VAL A 244 -2.77 14.14 1.96
C VAL A 244 -2.51 14.99 3.20
N PHE A 245 -3.59 15.54 3.75
CA PHE A 245 -3.59 16.25 5.03
C PHE A 245 -3.90 15.27 6.15
N HIS A 246 -2.99 15.08 7.09
CA HIS A 246 -3.16 14.13 8.19
C HIS A 246 -2.92 14.78 9.56
N ASP A 247 -3.50 14.19 10.60
CA ASP A 247 -3.21 14.55 11.99
C ASP A 247 -2.25 13.54 12.63
N HIS A 248 -1.88 13.80 13.88
CA HIS A 248 -0.98 12.92 14.65
C HIS A 248 -1.61 11.61 15.11
N LEU A 249 -2.95 11.47 15.00
CA LEU A 249 -3.62 10.22 15.34
C LEU A 249 -3.46 9.17 14.24
N VAL A 250 -3.15 9.60 13.01
CA VAL A 250 -2.79 8.69 11.91
C VAL A 250 -1.39 8.12 12.15
N THR A 251 -1.28 6.79 12.07
CA THR A 251 -0.05 6.06 12.36
C THR A 251 0.87 5.99 11.16
N GLN A 252 2.18 5.82 11.41
CA GLN A 252 3.18 5.71 10.35
C GLN A 252 2.89 4.57 9.35
N PRO A 253 2.47 3.35 9.77
CA PRO A 253 2.12 2.29 8.82
C PRO A 253 0.99 2.66 7.85
N VAL A 254 0.04 3.51 8.26
CA VAL A 254 -1.01 4.02 7.35
C VAL A 254 -0.43 5.05 6.38
N LEU A 255 0.45 5.95 6.85
CA LEU A 255 1.10 6.94 6.00
C LEU A 255 2.02 6.31 4.94
N GLU A 256 2.62 5.16 5.23
CA GLU A 256 3.44 4.40 4.28
C GLU A 256 2.64 3.81 3.11
N LEU A 257 1.31 3.70 3.24
CA LEU A 257 0.41 3.28 2.15
C LEU A 257 0.04 4.42 1.20
N VAL A 258 0.35 5.67 1.57
CA VAL A 258 0.11 6.85 0.73
C VAL A 258 1.00 6.78 -0.51
N ARG A 259 0.49 7.28 -1.64
CA ARG A 259 1.27 7.41 -2.88
C ARG A 259 2.58 8.15 -2.61
N ARG A 260 3.71 7.59 -3.08
CA ARG A 260 5.06 8.16 -2.87
C ARG A 260 5.22 9.59 -3.39
N ASP A 261 4.50 9.92 -4.47
CA ASP A 261 4.54 11.23 -5.12
C ASP A 261 3.44 12.18 -4.61
N ALA A 262 2.67 11.81 -3.59
CA ALA A 262 1.70 12.70 -2.96
C ALA A 262 2.38 13.60 -1.93
N GLU A 263 1.96 14.87 -1.88
CA GLU A 263 2.38 15.81 -0.87
C GLU A 263 1.76 15.44 0.49
N LEU A 264 2.57 15.23 1.52
CA LEU A 264 2.12 14.88 2.87
C LEU A 264 2.21 16.10 3.79
N ILE A 265 1.06 16.58 4.27
CA ILE A 265 0.97 17.78 5.12
C ILE A 265 0.38 17.39 6.48
N CYS A 266 1.15 17.62 7.54
CA CYS A 266 0.67 17.39 8.90
C CYS A 266 -0.04 18.63 9.44
N VAL A 267 -1.31 18.48 9.83
CA VAL A 267 -2.18 19.54 10.39
C VAL A 267 -2.57 19.28 11.84
N GLY A 268 -1.87 18.34 12.51
CA GLY A 268 -2.11 17.97 13.89
C GLY A 268 -1.59 19.01 14.90
N LYS A 269 -2.20 19.07 16.07
CA LYS A 269 -1.71 19.87 17.21
C LYS A 269 -0.66 19.06 17.98
N ARG A 270 0.58 19.54 18.05
CA ARG A 270 1.53 19.12 19.09
C ARG A 270 1.39 20.01 20.30
N ALA A 271 1.43 19.42 21.49
CA ALA A 271 1.54 20.18 22.73
C ALA A 271 2.81 21.05 22.66
N GLY A 272 2.66 22.37 22.59
CA GLY A 272 3.76 23.35 22.68
C GLY A 272 4.23 24.03 21.39
N GLU A 273 3.80 23.62 20.19
CA GLU A 273 4.13 24.32 18.93
C GLU A 273 2.92 25.10 18.38
N HIS A 274 3.17 26.28 17.81
CA HIS A 274 2.16 27.20 17.26
C HIS A 274 1.19 26.45 16.34
N SER A 275 -0.04 26.28 16.82
CA SER A 275 -1.08 25.51 16.16
C SER A 275 -1.57 26.20 14.89
N VAL A 276 -1.79 25.43 13.82
CA VAL A 276 -2.69 25.81 12.72
C VAL A 276 -4.12 25.78 13.28
N PRO A 277 -4.82 26.91 13.41
CA PRO A 277 -6.21 26.92 13.83
C PRO A 277 -7.07 26.12 12.86
N GLN A 278 -8.19 25.54 13.32
CA GLN A 278 -9.06 24.72 12.45
C GLN A 278 -9.48 25.46 11.16
N HIS A 279 -9.64 26.79 11.22
CA HIS A 279 -9.99 27.59 10.06
C HIS A 279 -8.89 27.60 8.98
N GLU A 280 -7.62 27.60 9.37
CA GLU A 280 -6.50 27.52 8.42
C GLU A 280 -6.47 26.14 7.74
N THR A 281 -6.70 25.05 8.48
CA THR A 281 -6.80 23.70 7.87
C THR A 281 -7.93 23.66 6.83
N ASN A 282 -9.09 24.22 7.15
CA ASN A 282 -10.22 24.27 6.20
C ASN A 282 -9.87 25.08 4.94
N GLN A 283 -9.18 26.21 5.11
CA GLN A 283 -8.71 27.05 3.99
C GLN A 283 -7.72 26.29 3.11
N LEU A 284 -6.71 25.64 3.70
CA LEU A 284 -5.71 24.85 2.97
C LEU A 284 -6.35 23.73 2.14
N LEU A 285 -7.35 23.03 2.69
CA LEU A 285 -8.10 21.99 1.96
C LEU A 285 -8.83 22.59 0.74
N VAL A 286 -9.53 23.71 0.94
CA VAL A 286 -10.29 24.39 -0.12
C VAL A 286 -9.37 24.96 -1.19
N GLU A 287 -8.25 25.59 -0.82
CA GLU A 287 -7.27 26.14 -1.75
C GLU A 287 -6.62 25.06 -2.62
N ALA A 288 -6.22 23.95 -2.00
CA ALA A 288 -5.67 22.81 -2.73
C ALA A 288 -6.68 22.23 -3.73
N ALA A 289 -7.96 22.11 -3.34
CA ALA A 289 -9.01 21.65 -4.23
C ALA A 289 -9.34 22.65 -5.34
N LYS A 290 -9.33 23.97 -5.05
CA LYS A 290 -9.49 25.03 -6.06
C LYS A 290 -8.34 25.07 -7.07
N ALA A 291 -7.13 24.71 -6.64
CA ALA A 291 -5.98 24.49 -7.52
C ALA A 291 -6.11 23.19 -8.36
N GLY A 292 -7.27 22.54 -8.31
CA GLY A 292 -7.56 21.35 -9.06
C GLY A 292 -7.15 20.06 -8.35
N LYS A 293 -6.43 20.05 -7.21
CA LYS A 293 -5.85 18.82 -6.61
C LYS A 293 -6.91 17.82 -6.11
N THR A 294 -6.62 16.52 -6.17
CA THR A 294 -7.35 15.51 -5.39
C THR A 294 -6.82 15.54 -3.96
N VAL A 295 -7.59 16.14 -3.07
CA VAL A 295 -7.22 16.39 -1.68
C VAL A 295 -7.77 15.29 -0.81
N VAL A 296 -6.91 14.60 -0.06
CA VAL A 296 -7.36 13.66 0.98
C VAL A 296 -7.13 14.29 2.35
N ARG A 297 -8.18 14.32 3.18
CA ARG A 297 -8.06 14.62 4.62
C ARG A 297 -8.16 13.30 5.38
N LEU A 298 -7.02 12.80 5.83
CA LEU A 298 -6.88 11.53 6.53
C LEU A 298 -6.98 11.74 8.05
N LYS A 299 -7.95 11.10 8.69
CA LYS A 299 -8.29 11.32 10.10
C LYS A 299 -8.21 10.02 10.87
N GLY A 300 -7.63 10.05 12.08
CA GLY A 300 -7.64 8.90 12.98
C GLY A 300 -9.07 8.43 13.30
N GLY A 301 -9.30 7.11 13.28
CA GLY A 301 -10.61 6.51 13.52
C GLY A 301 -11.58 6.72 12.37
N ASP A 302 -12.78 7.20 12.71
CA ASP A 302 -13.83 7.55 11.75
C ASP A 302 -13.99 9.09 11.64
N PRO A 303 -14.18 9.66 10.43
CA PRO A 303 -14.24 11.10 10.26
C PRO A 303 -15.38 11.81 11.00
N PHE A 304 -16.51 11.13 11.23
CA PHE A 304 -17.73 11.71 11.80
C PHE A 304 -17.96 11.34 13.26
N ILE A 305 -17.17 10.41 13.83
CA ILE A 305 -17.21 10.11 15.25
C ILE A 305 -16.12 10.91 15.97
N PHE A 306 -16.54 12.04 16.55
CA PHE A 306 -15.68 12.98 17.30
C PHE A 306 -14.45 13.53 16.53
N GLY A 307 -14.40 13.33 15.21
CA GLY A 307 -13.31 13.79 14.35
C GLY A 307 -13.43 15.23 13.87
N ARG A 308 -14.56 15.93 14.11
CA ARG A 308 -14.87 17.25 13.53
C ARG A 308 -14.92 17.27 11.99
N GLY A 309 -15.09 16.12 11.35
CA GLY A 309 -15.12 16.00 9.89
C GLY A 309 -16.23 16.82 9.23
N ALA A 310 -17.38 16.98 9.90
CA ALA A 310 -18.50 17.76 9.37
C ALA A 310 -18.16 19.26 9.21
N GLU A 311 -17.37 19.84 10.13
CA GLU A 311 -16.95 21.25 10.05
C GLU A 311 -16.03 21.48 8.83
N GLU A 312 -15.13 20.54 8.55
CA GLU A 312 -14.23 20.58 7.38
C GLU A 312 -15.03 20.51 6.06
N LEU A 313 -16.06 19.66 6.01
CA LEU A 313 -16.92 19.53 4.81
C LEU A 313 -17.90 20.67 4.63
N GLN A 314 -18.35 21.31 5.71
CA GLN A 314 -19.17 22.52 5.62
C GLN A 314 -18.43 23.62 4.86
N ALA A 315 -17.16 23.85 5.18
CA ALA A 315 -16.32 24.82 4.46
C ALA A 315 -16.13 24.44 2.98
N ALA A 316 -15.98 23.14 2.68
CA ALA A 316 -15.91 22.64 1.31
C ALA A 316 -17.23 22.90 0.54
N ALA A 317 -18.38 22.65 1.17
CA ALA A 317 -19.69 22.88 0.60
C ALA A 317 -19.95 24.37 0.32
N GLU A 318 -19.63 25.25 1.28
CA GLU A 318 -19.71 26.71 1.14
C GLU A 318 -18.83 27.24 0.00
N ALA A 319 -17.68 26.60 -0.23
CA ALA A 319 -16.77 26.92 -1.32
C ALA A 319 -17.14 26.29 -2.68
N GLY A 320 -18.24 25.52 -2.76
CA GLY A 320 -18.67 24.83 -3.97
C GLY A 320 -17.75 23.68 -4.43
N ILE A 321 -16.94 23.13 -3.52
CA ILE A 321 -15.99 22.06 -3.82
C ILE A 321 -16.66 20.69 -3.68
N PRO A 322 -16.57 19.81 -4.69
CA PRO A 322 -17.03 18.43 -4.57
C PRO A 322 -16.31 17.70 -3.43
N PHE A 323 -17.06 16.98 -2.60
CA PHE A 323 -16.47 16.21 -1.52
C PHE A 323 -17.08 14.81 -1.38
N GLN A 324 -16.30 13.91 -0.80
CA GLN A 324 -16.68 12.54 -0.49
C GLN A 324 -16.26 12.18 0.94
N VAL A 325 -16.96 11.24 1.56
CA VAL A 325 -16.60 10.70 2.88
C VAL A 325 -16.43 9.20 2.77
N VAL A 326 -15.27 8.73 3.20
CA VAL A 326 -14.95 7.31 3.34
C VAL A 326 -14.88 7.00 4.83
N PRO A 327 -15.86 6.22 5.35
CA PRO A 327 -15.89 5.89 6.77
C PRO A 327 -14.69 5.03 7.15
N GLY A 328 -14.32 5.11 8.43
CA GLY A 328 -13.24 4.33 9.02
C GLY A 328 -13.72 3.48 10.19
N VAL A 329 -12.89 2.53 10.61
CA VAL A 329 -13.15 1.82 11.87
C VAL A 329 -12.92 2.81 13.01
N THR A 330 -13.95 3.11 13.79
CA THR A 330 -13.80 4.01 14.95
C THR A 330 -13.03 3.35 16.09
N ALA A 331 -12.44 4.15 16.97
CA ALA A 331 -11.60 3.66 18.06
C ALA A 331 -12.33 2.69 18.99
N ALA A 332 -13.59 2.97 19.35
CA ALA A 332 -14.36 2.03 20.19
C ALA A 332 -14.51 0.66 19.52
N ALA A 333 -14.82 0.60 18.22
CA ALA A 333 -15.03 -0.68 17.54
C ALA A 333 -13.72 -1.47 17.39
N GLY A 334 -12.63 -0.81 16.97
CA GLY A 334 -11.36 -1.49 16.75
C GLY A 334 -10.63 -1.84 18.05
N ALA A 335 -10.49 -0.88 18.96
CA ALA A 335 -9.72 -1.08 20.18
C ALA A 335 -10.34 -2.14 21.10
N THR A 336 -11.67 -2.15 21.25
CA THR A 336 -12.31 -3.13 22.14
C THR A 336 -12.31 -4.54 21.53
N ALA A 337 -12.44 -4.66 20.20
CA ALA A 337 -12.28 -5.95 19.51
C ALA A 337 -10.89 -6.56 19.75
N TYR A 338 -9.83 -5.76 19.61
CA TYR A 338 -8.45 -6.20 19.85
C TYR A 338 -8.13 -6.40 21.34
N ALA A 339 -8.93 -5.82 22.24
CA ALA A 339 -8.84 -6.06 23.68
C ALA A 339 -9.69 -7.27 24.15
N GLY A 340 -10.46 -7.91 23.27
CA GLY A 340 -11.37 -9.00 23.64
C GLY A 340 -12.61 -8.53 24.42
N ILE A 341 -12.97 -7.26 24.31
CA ILE A 341 -14.11 -6.64 25.02
C ILE A 341 -15.20 -6.30 23.99
N PRO A 342 -16.26 -7.12 23.85
CA PRO A 342 -17.34 -6.80 22.92
C PRO A 342 -18.14 -5.60 23.46
N LEU A 343 -18.53 -4.68 22.57
CA LEU A 343 -19.35 -3.52 22.96
C LEU A 343 -20.77 -3.93 23.39
N THR A 344 -21.27 -5.06 22.90
CA THR A 344 -22.58 -5.60 23.28
C THR A 344 -22.47 -7.11 23.52
N HIS A 345 -23.23 -7.58 24.50
CA HIS A 345 -23.43 -9.01 24.77
C HIS A 345 -24.83 -9.18 25.35
N ARG A 346 -25.55 -10.23 24.93
CA ARG A 346 -26.99 -10.41 25.19
C ARG A 346 -27.36 -10.24 26.67
N ASP A 347 -26.51 -10.77 27.55
CA ASP A 347 -26.74 -10.78 28.99
C ASP A 347 -26.23 -9.52 29.72
N TYR A 348 -25.40 -8.68 29.08
CA TYR A 348 -24.70 -7.57 29.75
C TYR A 348 -25.12 -6.18 29.24
N ALA A 349 -25.27 -6.00 27.94
CA ALA A 349 -25.57 -4.69 27.35
C ALA A 349 -26.39 -4.80 26.08
N GLN A 350 -27.54 -4.14 26.07
CA GLN A 350 -28.42 -4.00 24.90
C GLN A 350 -28.11 -2.74 24.09
N SER A 351 -27.27 -1.85 24.62
CA SER A 351 -26.88 -0.61 23.98
C SER A 351 -25.39 -0.31 24.21
N ALA A 352 -24.78 0.36 23.23
CA ALA A 352 -23.45 0.93 23.32
C ALA A 352 -23.55 2.44 23.07
N VAL A 353 -23.03 3.24 24.00
CA VAL A 353 -23.12 4.70 23.95
C VAL A 353 -21.72 5.27 23.79
N PHE A 354 -21.53 6.09 22.77
CA PHE A 354 -20.26 6.78 22.50
C PHE A 354 -20.34 8.20 23.04
N VAL A 355 -19.44 8.57 23.94
CA VAL A 355 -19.42 9.89 24.59
C VAL A 355 -18.02 10.50 24.54
N THR A 356 -17.95 11.83 24.49
CA THR A 356 -16.69 12.58 24.63
C THR A 356 -16.52 13.00 26.08
N GLY A 357 -15.32 12.85 26.64
CA GLY A 357 -14.96 13.36 27.97
C GLY A 357 -14.57 14.83 27.96
N HIS A 358 -14.39 15.45 26.79
CA HIS A 358 -14.04 16.87 26.66
C HIS A 358 -15.19 17.67 26.05
N TYR A 359 -15.56 18.78 26.70
CA TYR A 359 -16.63 19.68 26.27
C TYR A 359 -16.07 20.87 25.51
N LYS A 360 -16.91 21.50 24.68
CA LYS A 360 -16.71 22.90 24.33
C LYS A 360 -17.03 23.73 25.59
N PRO A 361 -16.27 24.79 25.93
CA PRO A 361 -16.50 25.57 27.16
C PRO A 361 -17.95 26.05 27.36
N ASP A 362 -18.70 26.25 26.27
CA ASP A 362 -20.06 26.80 26.28
C ASP A 362 -21.18 25.76 26.07
N SER A 363 -20.88 24.44 26.08
CA SER A 363 -21.90 23.40 25.91
C SER A 363 -22.57 22.99 27.23
N ALA A 364 -23.87 22.69 27.18
CA ALA A 364 -24.60 22.16 28.32
C ALA A 364 -23.95 20.85 28.84
N PRO A 365 -23.83 20.67 30.16
CA PRO A 365 -23.23 19.45 30.73
C PRO A 365 -24.06 18.20 30.38
N PHE A 366 -23.41 17.02 30.36
CA PHE A 366 -24.13 15.76 30.14
C PHE A 366 -25.18 15.52 31.21
N ASP A 367 -26.29 14.92 30.79
CA ASP A 367 -27.20 14.28 31.73
C ASP A 367 -26.57 12.97 32.22
N TRP A 368 -25.83 13.06 33.33
CA TRP A 368 -25.15 11.93 33.95
C TRP A 368 -26.11 10.81 34.38
N SER A 369 -27.38 11.13 34.63
CA SER A 369 -28.40 10.13 34.97
C SER A 369 -28.67 9.16 33.81
N LEU A 370 -28.54 9.62 32.56
CA LEU A 370 -28.69 8.76 31.39
C LEU A 370 -27.48 7.84 31.20
N LEU A 371 -26.28 8.31 31.52
CA LEU A 371 -25.04 7.55 31.39
C LEU A 371 -24.84 6.53 32.53
N ALA A 372 -25.41 6.79 33.72
CA ALA A 372 -25.29 5.91 34.87
C ALA A 372 -26.13 4.61 34.78
N LYS A 373 -27.03 4.47 33.81
CA LYS A 373 -27.88 3.27 33.64
C LYS A 373 -27.03 1.98 33.51
N SER A 374 -27.50 0.89 34.12
CA SER A 374 -26.71 -0.33 34.35
C SER A 374 -26.63 -1.32 33.17
N GLN A 375 -27.48 -1.19 32.13
CA GLN A 375 -27.52 -2.12 30.99
C GLN A 375 -26.94 -1.54 29.69
N GLN A 376 -25.89 -0.74 29.80
CA GLN A 376 -25.21 -0.11 28.66
C GLN A 376 -23.69 -0.13 28.78
N THR A 377 -23.04 -0.32 27.64
CA THR A 377 -21.60 -0.15 27.50
C THR A 377 -21.30 1.30 27.16
N LEU A 378 -20.52 1.99 27.98
CA LEU A 378 -20.06 3.34 27.69
C LEU A 378 -18.67 3.28 27.05
N ALA A 379 -18.52 3.79 25.83
CA ALA A 379 -17.21 4.03 25.23
C ALA A 379 -16.91 5.53 25.29
N ILE A 380 -15.95 5.89 26.15
CA ILE A 380 -15.60 7.27 26.44
C ILE A 380 -14.34 7.65 25.66
N TYR A 381 -14.49 8.61 24.75
CA TYR A 381 -13.40 9.20 23.98
C TYR A 381 -12.85 10.41 24.74
N MET A 382 -11.54 10.69 24.66
CA MET A 382 -10.95 11.92 25.24
C MET A 382 -11.21 12.10 26.75
N GLY A 383 -11.38 10.99 27.49
CA GLY A 383 -11.81 11.02 28.90
C GLY A 383 -10.69 10.93 29.92
N THR A 384 -9.44 10.70 29.53
CA THR A 384 -8.33 10.39 30.45
C THR A 384 -8.09 11.51 31.46
N MET A 385 -8.06 12.77 31.02
CA MET A 385 -7.87 13.93 31.91
C MET A 385 -9.04 14.14 32.88
N LYS A 386 -10.23 13.64 32.55
CA LYS A 386 -11.45 13.77 33.37
C LYS A 386 -11.89 12.46 34.01
N ALA A 387 -11.02 11.46 34.04
CA ALA A 387 -11.34 10.12 34.54
C ALA A 387 -11.90 10.14 35.97
N ALA A 388 -11.33 10.99 36.84
CA ALA A 388 -11.79 11.19 38.21
C ALA A 388 -13.22 11.75 38.28
N GLU A 389 -13.50 12.82 37.51
CA GLU A 389 -14.82 13.46 37.45
C GLU A 389 -15.86 12.48 36.88
N ILE A 390 -15.54 11.79 35.79
CA ILE A 390 -16.42 10.80 35.15
C ILE A 390 -16.79 9.68 36.11
N SER A 391 -15.82 9.11 36.83
CA SER A 391 -16.06 8.06 37.82
C SER A 391 -16.98 8.55 38.94
N ALA A 392 -16.65 9.70 39.54
CA ALA A 392 -17.43 10.28 40.63
C ALA A 392 -18.88 10.58 40.21
N GLN A 393 -19.09 11.14 39.01
CA GLN A 393 -20.42 11.48 38.51
C GLN A 393 -21.25 10.24 38.19
N LEU A 394 -20.67 9.21 37.58
CA LEU A 394 -21.40 7.96 37.29
C LEU A 394 -21.82 7.26 38.58
N ILE A 395 -20.94 7.20 39.58
CA ILE A 395 -21.25 6.60 40.89
C ILE A 395 -22.34 7.41 41.62
N ALA A 396 -22.20 8.73 41.65
CA ALA A 396 -23.18 9.62 42.29
C ALA A 396 -24.60 9.49 41.68
N HIS A 397 -24.68 9.16 40.39
CA HIS A 397 -25.95 8.97 39.68
C HIS A 397 -26.43 7.51 39.62
N GLY A 398 -25.83 6.62 40.43
CA GLY A 398 -26.35 5.27 40.68
C GLY A 398 -25.71 4.14 39.89
N ARG A 399 -24.58 4.37 39.21
CA ARG A 399 -23.78 3.29 38.63
C ARG A 399 -22.94 2.63 39.72
N ASP A 400 -22.94 1.29 39.74
CA ASP A 400 -22.19 0.53 40.75
C ASP A 400 -20.69 0.83 40.68
N SER A 401 -20.06 1.11 41.83
CA SER A 401 -18.63 1.39 41.94
C SER A 401 -17.76 0.22 41.51
N ASP A 402 -18.28 -1.01 41.61
CA ASP A 402 -17.60 -2.24 41.19
C ASP A 402 -17.88 -2.60 39.72
N THR A 403 -18.56 -1.72 38.96
CA THR A 403 -18.74 -1.89 37.52
C THR A 403 -17.38 -2.09 36.84
N PRO A 404 -17.18 -3.15 36.05
CA PRO A 404 -15.93 -3.36 35.32
C PRO A 404 -15.64 -2.23 34.33
N VAL A 405 -14.39 -1.76 34.31
CA VAL A 405 -13.89 -0.76 33.36
C VAL A 405 -12.59 -1.23 32.72
N ALA A 406 -12.33 -0.72 31.52
CA ALA A 406 -11.08 -0.92 30.82
C ALA A 406 -10.57 0.39 30.23
N VAL A 407 -9.30 0.69 30.43
CA VAL A 407 -8.59 1.79 29.76
C VAL A 407 -7.70 1.17 28.67
N ILE A 408 -8.05 1.42 27.41
CA ILE A 408 -7.33 0.89 26.25
C ILE A 408 -6.53 2.03 25.62
N SER A 409 -5.21 1.95 25.73
CA SER A 409 -4.27 2.90 25.11
C SER A 409 -3.71 2.31 23.83
N ARG A 410 -3.59 3.18 22.80
CA ARG A 410 -2.99 2.82 21.50
C ARG A 410 -3.63 1.58 20.88
N GLY A 411 -4.97 1.53 20.92
CA GLY A 411 -5.75 0.40 20.41
C GLY A 411 -5.36 -0.01 18.99
N THR A 412 -5.32 -1.33 18.77
CA THR A 412 -4.97 -2.03 17.52
C THR A 412 -3.51 -1.89 17.05
N ARG A 413 -2.66 -1.17 17.78
CA ARG A 413 -1.23 -1.05 17.45
C ARG A 413 -0.44 -2.17 18.12
N ASP A 414 0.77 -2.44 17.64
CA ASP A 414 1.68 -3.42 18.24
C ASP A 414 2.03 -3.09 19.70
N ASP A 415 1.92 -1.81 20.07
CA ASP A 415 2.13 -1.28 21.41
C ASP A 415 0.83 -0.99 22.19
N GLN A 416 -0.27 -1.70 21.85
CA GLN A 416 -1.53 -1.63 22.59
C GLN A 416 -1.34 -2.01 24.06
N GLN A 417 -1.96 -1.23 24.95
CA GLN A 417 -2.03 -1.53 26.38
C GLN A 417 -3.49 -1.52 26.84
N THR A 418 -3.91 -2.60 27.48
CA THR A 418 -5.23 -2.72 28.10
C THR A 418 -5.07 -2.89 29.60
N ILE A 419 -5.61 -1.96 30.37
CA ILE A 419 -5.64 -2.03 31.84
C ILE A 419 -7.11 -2.15 32.27
N THR A 420 -7.42 -3.15 33.08
CA THR A 420 -8.78 -3.41 33.57
C THR A 420 -8.86 -3.22 35.08
N GLY A 421 -10.05 -2.89 35.57
CA GLY A 421 -10.35 -2.77 37.00
C GLY A 421 -11.80 -2.39 37.20
N THR A 422 -12.10 -1.66 38.26
CA THR A 422 -13.47 -1.21 38.59
C THR A 422 -13.65 0.30 38.41
N LEU A 423 -14.90 0.76 38.35
CA LEU A 423 -15.23 2.18 38.15
C LEU A 423 -14.58 3.08 39.20
N GLN A 424 -14.54 2.65 40.47
CA GLN A 424 -13.84 3.37 41.55
C GLN A 424 -12.33 3.51 41.33
N GLN A 425 -11.71 2.61 40.54
CA GLN A 425 -10.28 2.62 40.23
C GLN A 425 -9.94 3.43 38.97
N LEU A 426 -10.95 3.92 38.22
CA LEU A 426 -10.78 4.50 36.88
C LEU A 426 -9.74 5.62 36.82
N GLU A 427 -9.67 6.49 37.83
CA GLU A 427 -8.66 7.56 37.89
C GLU A 427 -7.24 7.01 37.91
N HIS A 428 -6.98 5.99 38.73
CA HIS A 428 -5.65 5.40 38.86
C HIS A 428 -5.26 4.68 37.57
N LEU A 429 -6.19 3.90 37.01
CA LEU A 429 -5.99 3.19 35.73
C LEU A 429 -5.69 4.17 34.58
N ALA A 430 -6.33 5.33 34.57
CA ALA A 430 -6.10 6.36 33.54
C ALA A 430 -4.72 7.03 33.67
N LYS A 431 -4.19 7.19 34.90
CA LYS A 431 -2.84 7.74 35.14
C LYS A 431 -1.74 6.75 34.74
N ASP A 432 -1.98 5.45 34.95
CA ASP A 432 -1.01 4.39 34.65
C ASP A 432 -0.99 4.00 33.16
N ALA A 433 -2.05 4.37 32.43
CA ALA A 433 -2.18 4.14 31.01
C ALA A 433 -1.29 5.07 30.18
N ARG A 434 -0.59 4.52 29.18
CA ARG A 434 0.25 5.31 28.26
C ARG A 434 -0.58 6.21 27.35
N CYS A 435 -0.80 7.46 27.74
CA CYS A 435 -1.48 8.44 26.88
C CYS A 435 -0.66 8.79 25.62
N PRO A 436 -1.30 8.95 24.44
CA PRO A 436 -0.65 9.56 23.29
C PRO A 436 -0.19 10.99 23.63
N PRO A 437 0.96 11.46 23.10
CA PRO A 437 1.52 12.77 23.42
C PRO A 437 0.68 13.98 22.95
N CYS A 438 -0.47 13.75 22.30
CA CYS A 438 -1.35 14.80 21.75
C CYS A 438 -2.44 15.27 22.71
N TRP A 439 -2.49 14.72 23.93
CA TRP A 439 -3.54 15.00 24.93
C TRP A 439 -3.05 15.75 26.18
N TRP A 440 -1.80 16.23 26.16
CA TRP A 440 -1.18 17.02 27.23
C TRP A 440 -1.17 18.50 26.89
#